data_AF-A0A4Q3L3P6-F1
#
_entry.id   AF-A0A4Q3L3P6-F1
#
_cell.length_a   1.000
_cell.length_b   1.000
_cell.length_c   1.000
_cell.angle_alpha   90.00
_cell.angle_beta   90.00
_cell.angle_gamma   90.00
#
_symmetry.space_group_name_H-M   'P 1'
#
loop_
_entity.id
_entity.type
_entity.pdbx_description
1 polymer ?
#
loop_
_entity_poly.entity_id
_entity_poly.type
_entity_poly.pdbx_seq_one_letter_code
_entity_poly.pdbx_strand_id
1 'polypeptide(L)'
;MNLWAWESHAPPIGWFVVDFALFVGGLVYFAAAPLSRAFAQRQAAIQKAISEAATAHARATSEQHMWRERMARVEGEIKEMQRSGEVEGARERDRLVHEARAYASRLQADSATQAEQELQRAQARLRRALVRSTLTEASLRLQARLTPAKTTDLLDASICAMGDAATQLLPKTVE
;
A
#
# COMPACT_ATOMS: atom_id res chain seq x y z
N MET A 1 69.00 -36.61 84.27
CA MET A 1 69.74 -35.77 83.30
C MET A 1 69.16 -34.39 83.41
N ASN A 2 69.95 -33.51 84.00
CA ASN A 2 69.48 -32.31 84.67
C ASN A 2 69.86 -31.18 83.72
N LEU A 3 68.89 -30.65 83.00
CA LEU A 3 69.07 -29.78 81.82
C LEU A 3 69.35 -28.31 82.19
N TRP A 4 70.00 -28.05 83.33
CA TRP A 4 70.20 -26.70 83.89
C TRP A 4 71.65 -26.43 84.35
N ALA A 5 72.65 -27.08 83.75
CA ALA A 5 74.05 -26.72 84.02
C ALA A 5 74.44 -25.46 83.22
N TRP A 6 74.72 -24.37 83.93
CA TRP A 6 75.24 -23.11 83.42
C TRP A 6 76.76 -23.14 83.33
N GLU A 7 77.28 -23.33 82.13
CA GLU A 7 78.65 -23.02 81.76
C GLU A 7 78.55 -21.85 80.77
N SER A 8 79.03 -20.67 81.19
CA SER A 8 79.28 -19.49 80.33
C SER A 8 80.01 -20.01 79.09
N HIS A 9 79.47 -20.01 77.86
CA HIS A 9 79.03 -18.87 77.04
C HIS A 9 77.95 -19.30 76.02
N ALA A 10 76.70 -19.40 76.46
CA ALA A 10 75.52 -19.40 75.59
C ALA A 10 74.54 -18.32 76.09
N PRO A 11 74.10 -17.37 75.25
CA PRO A 11 73.17 -16.33 75.66
C PRO A 11 71.88 -16.97 76.22
N PRO A 12 71.39 -16.51 77.39
CA PRO A 12 70.25 -17.13 78.06
C PRO A 12 69.01 -17.01 77.16
N ILE A 13 68.30 -18.12 76.97
CA ILE A 13 67.12 -18.25 76.10
C ILE A 13 66.09 -17.13 76.35
N GLY A 14 66.00 -16.62 77.59
CA GLY A 14 65.13 -15.49 77.94
C GLY A 14 65.39 -14.20 77.16
N TRP A 15 66.64 -13.87 76.82
CA TRP A 15 66.95 -12.68 76.03
C TRP A 15 66.42 -12.80 74.59
N PHE A 16 66.59 -13.97 73.95
CA PHE A 16 66.02 -14.24 72.63
C PHE A 16 64.49 -14.19 72.63
N VAL A 17 63.84 -14.60 73.72
CA VAL A 17 62.37 -14.50 73.86
C VAL A 17 61.91 -13.05 73.90
N VAL A 18 62.65 -12.17 74.59
CA VAL A 18 62.35 -10.73 74.63
C VAL A 18 62.56 -10.09 73.25
N ASP A 19 63.68 -10.38 72.59
CA ASP A 19 63.96 -9.88 71.23
C ASP A 19 62.89 -10.36 70.23
N PHE A 20 62.50 -11.64 70.32
CA PHE A 20 61.43 -12.21 69.50
C PHE A 20 60.07 -11.56 69.78
N ALA A 21 59.72 -11.33 71.05
CA ALA A 21 58.48 -10.66 71.42
C ALA A 21 58.44 -9.21 70.93
N LEU A 22 59.56 -8.48 71.03
CA LEU A 22 59.68 -7.11 70.51
C LEU A 22 59.52 -7.09 68.99
N PHE A 23 60.19 -8.02 68.29
CA PHE A 23 60.10 -8.15 66.84
C PHE A 23 58.69 -8.50 66.38
N VAL A 24 58.06 -9.51 66.98
CA VAL A 24 56.69 -9.93 66.65
C VAL A 24 55.68 -8.83 67.00
N GLY A 25 55.86 -8.14 68.13
CA GLY A 25 55.01 -7.01 68.51
C GLY A 25 55.06 -5.87 67.49
N GLY A 26 56.27 -5.49 67.05
CA GLY A 26 56.45 -4.49 65.99
C GLY A 26 55.87 -4.95 64.65
N LEU A 27 56.06 -6.22 64.30
CA LEU A 27 55.55 -6.81 63.07
C LEU A 27 54.02 -6.85 63.05
N VAL A 28 53.38 -7.27 64.14
CA VAL A 28 51.91 -7.30 64.26
C VAL A 28 51.35 -5.89 64.22
N TYR A 29 51.97 -4.93 64.93
CA TYR A 29 51.52 -3.54 64.90
C TYR A 29 51.55 -2.94 63.48
N PHE A 30 52.63 -3.18 62.72
CA PHE A 30 52.76 -2.66 61.37
C PHE A 30 51.95 -3.46 60.32
N ALA A 31 51.82 -4.77 60.47
CA ALA A 31 51.16 -5.64 59.50
C ALA A 31 49.64 -5.77 59.71
N ALA A 32 49.12 -5.62 60.94
CA ALA A 32 47.69 -5.78 61.21
C ALA A 32 46.82 -4.78 60.43
N ALA A 33 47.28 -3.52 60.29
CA ALA A 33 46.56 -2.48 59.57
C ALA A 33 46.46 -2.72 58.05
N PRO A 34 47.55 -2.96 57.29
CA PRO A 34 47.44 -3.25 55.85
C PRO A 34 46.73 -4.58 55.57
N LEU A 35 46.91 -5.59 56.43
CA LEU A 35 46.30 -6.90 56.21
C LEU A 35 44.78 -6.86 56.38
N SER A 36 44.29 -6.22 57.44
CA SER A 36 42.84 -6.02 57.65
C SER A 36 42.20 -5.17 56.55
N ARG A 37 42.86 -4.10 56.12
CA ARG A 37 42.41 -3.27 54.99
C ARG A 37 42.33 -4.06 53.68
N ALA A 38 43.32 -4.91 53.40
CA ALA A 38 43.33 -5.74 52.20
C ALA A 38 42.17 -6.75 52.20
N PHE A 39 41.87 -7.39 53.34
CA PHE A 39 40.71 -8.28 53.46
C PHE A 39 39.38 -7.53 53.35
N ALA A 40 39.24 -6.38 53.99
CA ALA A 40 38.04 -5.55 53.89
C ALA A 40 37.82 -5.05 52.44
N GLN A 41 38.87 -4.64 51.74
CA GLN A 41 38.80 -4.24 50.34
C GLN A 41 38.40 -5.41 49.43
N ARG A 42 38.95 -6.61 49.66
CA ARG A 42 38.55 -7.82 48.92
C ARG A 42 37.10 -8.18 49.16
N GLN A 43 36.63 -8.13 50.41
CA GLN A 43 35.24 -8.38 50.75
C GLN A 43 34.31 -7.36 50.07
N ALA A 44 34.66 -6.08 50.12
CA ALA A 44 33.91 -5.02 49.43
C ALA A 44 33.90 -5.21 47.91
N ALA A 45 35.02 -5.64 47.31
CA ALA A 45 35.11 -5.92 45.88
C ALA A 45 34.24 -7.11 45.47
N ILE A 46 34.23 -8.19 46.27
CA ILE A 46 33.37 -9.36 46.03
C ILE A 46 31.90 -8.97 46.17
N GLN A 47 31.54 -8.24 47.23
CA GLN A 47 30.17 -7.77 47.43
C GLN A 47 29.71 -6.89 46.26
N LYS A 48 30.58 -5.99 45.80
CA LYS A 48 30.34 -5.14 44.64
C LYS A 48 30.14 -5.99 43.38
N ALA A 49 31.03 -6.93 43.09
CA ALA A 49 30.90 -7.81 41.94
C ALA A 49 29.61 -8.63 41.94
N ILE A 50 29.19 -9.15 43.12
CA ILE A 50 27.91 -9.86 43.28
C ILE A 50 26.73 -8.92 42.99
N SER A 51 26.76 -7.69 43.53
CA SER A 51 25.69 -6.71 43.29
C SER A 51 25.62 -6.25 41.82
N GLU A 52 26.76 -6.09 41.16
CA GLU A 52 26.84 -5.74 39.75
C GLU A 52 26.34 -6.89 38.87
N ALA A 53 26.70 -8.13 39.18
CA ALA A 53 26.18 -9.31 38.49
C ALA A 53 24.65 -9.45 38.68
N ALA A 54 24.14 -9.24 39.89
CA ALA A 54 22.71 -9.29 40.17
C ALA A 54 21.93 -8.19 39.41
N THR A 55 22.46 -6.97 39.38
CA THR A 55 21.83 -5.87 38.63
C THR A 55 21.91 -6.07 37.13
N ALA A 56 23.03 -6.60 36.60
CA ALA A 56 23.15 -6.96 35.18
C ALA A 56 22.15 -8.06 34.80
N HIS A 57 22.01 -9.10 35.63
CA HIS A 57 21.03 -10.17 35.42
C HIS A 57 19.60 -9.64 35.45
N ALA A 58 19.27 -8.77 36.41
CA ALA A 58 17.95 -8.15 36.52
C ALA A 58 17.61 -7.30 35.29
N ARG A 59 18.58 -6.50 34.79
CA ARG A 59 18.42 -5.71 33.56
C ARG A 59 18.17 -6.61 32.36
N ALA A 60 19.04 -7.61 32.14
CA ALA A 60 18.89 -8.56 31.04
C ALA A 60 17.54 -9.29 31.09
N THR A 61 17.10 -9.70 32.27
CA THR A 61 15.79 -10.35 32.46
C THR A 61 14.65 -9.39 32.11
N SER A 62 14.70 -8.14 32.59
CA SER A 62 13.68 -7.13 32.29
C SER A 62 13.59 -6.81 30.81
N GLU A 63 14.73 -6.68 30.12
CA GLU A 63 14.79 -6.45 28.69
C GLU A 63 14.21 -7.64 27.94
N GLN A 64 14.56 -8.86 28.35
CA GLN A 64 14.03 -10.08 27.76
C GLN A 64 12.50 -10.19 27.91
N HIS A 65 11.94 -9.78 29.05
CA HIS A 65 10.49 -9.72 29.25
C HIS A 65 9.84 -8.66 28.36
N MET A 66 10.39 -7.44 28.32
CA MET A 66 9.89 -6.37 27.47
C MET A 66 9.90 -6.78 25.99
N TRP A 67 10.97 -7.42 25.51
CA TRP A 67 11.05 -7.90 24.13
C TRP A 67 10.05 -9.01 23.85
N ARG A 68 9.86 -9.95 24.79
CA ARG A 68 8.83 -10.99 24.66
C ARG A 68 7.42 -10.42 24.58
N GLU A 69 7.09 -9.45 25.42
CA GLU A 69 5.79 -8.77 25.38
C GLU A 69 5.58 -8.01 24.07
N ARG A 70 6.62 -7.33 23.57
CA ARG A 70 6.58 -6.67 22.25
C ARG A 70 6.34 -7.67 21.12
N MET A 71 7.03 -8.80 21.13
CA MET A 71 6.84 -9.85 20.11
C MET A 71 5.42 -10.43 20.17
N ALA A 72 4.92 -10.75 21.37
CA ALA A 72 3.55 -11.25 21.53
C ALA A 72 2.49 -10.24 21.05
N ARG A 73 2.71 -8.95 21.30
CA ARG A 73 1.83 -7.88 20.80
C ARG A 73 1.85 -7.82 19.26
N VAL A 74 3.04 -7.82 18.66
CA VAL A 74 3.20 -7.77 17.20
C VAL A 74 2.56 -8.99 16.53
N GLU A 75 2.73 -10.19 17.09
CA GLU A 75 2.06 -11.39 16.59
C GLU A 75 0.52 -11.27 16.66
N GLY A 76 -0.01 -10.67 17.73
CA GLY A 76 -1.43 -10.37 17.86
C GLY A 76 -1.92 -9.39 16.80
N GLU A 77 -1.17 -8.30 16.60
CA GLU A 77 -1.47 -7.28 15.58
C GLU A 77 -1.42 -7.87 14.15
N ILE A 78 -0.45 -8.73 13.84
CA ILE A 78 -0.36 -9.43 12.55
C ILE A 78 -1.59 -10.30 12.30
N LYS A 79 -2.02 -11.08 13.31
CA LYS A 79 -3.22 -11.93 13.18
C LYS A 79 -4.47 -11.09 12.96
N GLU A 80 -4.61 -9.97 13.67
CA GLU A 80 -5.76 -9.08 13.49
C GLU A 80 -5.73 -8.40 12.11
N MET A 81 -4.56 -7.98 11.63
CA MET A 81 -4.37 -7.41 10.29
C MET A 81 -4.69 -8.42 9.19
N GLN A 82 -4.29 -9.68 9.35
CA GLN A 82 -4.66 -10.74 8.40
C GLN A 82 -6.18 -10.95 8.38
N ARG A 83 -6.80 -11.05 9.57
CA ARG A 83 -8.25 -11.23 9.71
C ARG A 83 -9.03 -10.04 9.12
N SER A 84 -8.61 -8.81 9.41
CA SER A 84 -9.25 -7.61 8.86
C SER A 84 -9.04 -7.53 7.34
N GLY A 85 -7.84 -7.83 6.85
CA GLY A 85 -7.51 -7.85 5.43
C GLY A 85 -8.33 -8.88 4.65
N GLU A 86 -8.59 -10.06 5.20
CA GLU A 86 -9.46 -11.07 4.57
C GLU A 86 -10.92 -10.60 4.49
N VAL A 87 -11.46 -10.02 5.57
CA VAL A 87 -12.84 -9.52 5.62
C VAL A 87 -13.04 -8.32 4.71
N GLU A 88 -12.12 -7.36 4.76
CA GLU A 88 -12.14 -6.15 3.91
C GLU A 88 -11.90 -6.51 2.45
N GLY A 89 -10.95 -7.41 2.18
CA GLY A 89 -10.66 -7.91 0.84
C GLY A 89 -11.85 -8.65 0.22
N ALA A 90 -12.54 -9.49 0.99
CA ALA A 90 -13.75 -10.17 0.51
C ALA A 90 -14.86 -9.17 0.18
N ARG A 91 -15.09 -8.18 1.05
CA ARG A 91 -16.09 -7.11 0.81
C ARG A 91 -15.77 -6.29 -0.42
N GLU A 92 -14.51 -5.87 -0.58
CA GLU A 92 -14.10 -5.05 -1.71
C GLU A 92 -14.14 -5.85 -3.01
N ARG A 93 -13.74 -7.13 -2.98
CA ARG A 93 -13.88 -8.04 -4.13
C ARG A 93 -15.34 -8.15 -4.57
N ASP A 94 -16.24 -8.38 -3.62
CA ASP A 94 -17.67 -8.55 -3.94
C ASP A 94 -18.28 -7.24 -4.46
N ARG A 95 -17.87 -6.09 -3.92
CA ARG A 95 -18.23 -4.75 -4.42
C ARG A 95 -17.75 -4.55 -5.86
N LEU A 96 -16.47 -4.86 -6.14
CA LEU A 96 -15.87 -4.71 -7.45
C LEU A 96 -16.55 -5.62 -8.48
N VAL A 97 -16.86 -6.86 -8.11
CA VAL A 97 -17.60 -7.80 -8.97
C VAL A 97 -19.01 -7.27 -9.28
N HIS A 98 -19.71 -6.73 -8.28
CA HIS A 98 -21.02 -6.14 -8.49
C HIS A 98 -20.96 -4.94 -9.43
N GLU A 99 -20.01 -4.02 -9.21
CA GLU A 99 -19.80 -2.85 -10.06
C GLU A 99 -19.40 -3.24 -11.49
N ALA A 100 -18.50 -4.21 -11.65
CA ALA A 100 -18.09 -4.73 -12.95
C ALA A 100 -19.28 -5.34 -13.72
N ARG A 101 -20.17 -6.07 -13.03
CA ARG A 101 -21.39 -6.62 -13.64
C ARG A 101 -22.36 -5.52 -14.06
N ALA A 102 -22.57 -4.52 -13.21
CA ALA A 102 -23.42 -3.38 -13.53
C ALA A 102 -22.86 -2.59 -14.73
N TYR A 103 -21.55 -2.37 -14.76
CA TYR A 103 -20.87 -1.72 -15.88
C TYR A 103 -20.98 -2.53 -17.17
N ALA A 104 -20.76 -3.85 -17.12
CA ALA A 104 -20.91 -4.73 -18.27
C ALA A 104 -22.34 -4.70 -18.83
N SER A 105 -23.36 -4.71 -17.95
CA SER A 105 -24.77 -4.61 -18.37
C SER A 105 -25.07 -3.27 -19.04
N ARG A 106 -24.56 -2.16 -18.50
CA ARG A 106 -24.71 -0.83 -19.13
C ARG A 106 -24.02 -0.78 -20.49
N LEU A 107 -22.79 -1.29 -20.57
CA LEU A 107 -22.03 -1.33 -21.81
C LEU A 107 -22.74 -2.15 -22.89
N GLN A 108 -23.37 -3.27 -22.54
CA GLN A 108 -24.17 -4.05 -23.48
C GLN A 108 -25.40 -3.27 -23.97
N ALA A 109 -26.11 -2.58 -23.08
CA ALA A 109 -27.27 -1.76 -23.46
C ALA A 109 -26.85 -0.59 -24.39
N ASP A 110 -25.75 0.08 -24.06
CA ASP A 110 -25.20 1.17 -24.88
C ASP A 110 -24.75 0.64 -26.25
N SER A 111 -24.08 -0.51 -26.29
CA SER A 111 -23.63 -1.16 -27.54
C SER A 111 -24.81 -1.56 -28.42
N ALA A 112 -25.88 -2.11 -27.84
CA ALA A 112 -27.10 -2.47 -28.57
C ALA A 112 -27.76 -1.24 -29.18
N THR A 113 -27.86 -0.16 -28.39
CA THR A 113 -28.42 1.11 -28.85
C THR A 113 -27.58 1.73 -29.97
N GLN A 114 -26.25 1.70 -29.84
CA GLN A 114 -25.34 2.18 -30.89
C GLN A 114 -25.43 1.34 -32.16
N ALA A 115 -25.52 0.01 -32.04
CA ALA A 115 -25.68 -0.88 -33.18
C ALA A 115 -26.98 -0.60 -33.94
N GLU A 116 -28.09 -0.37 -33.22
CA GLU A 116 -29.36 -0.03 -33.84
C GLU A 116 -29.30 1.33 -34.56
N GLN A 117 -28.67 2.33 -33.95
CA GLN A 117 -28.46 3.64 -34.58
C GLN A 117 -27.59 3.53 -35.85
N GLU A 118 -26.52 2.73 -35.83
CA GLU A 118 -25.69 2.51 -37.02
C GLU A 118 -26.44 1.75 -38.11
N LEU A 119 -27.31 0.78 -37.75
CA LEU A 119 -28.17 0.08 -38.70
C LEU A 119 -29.13 1.07 -39.38
N GLN A 120 -29.80 1.92 -38.61
CA GLN A 120 -30.71 2.95 -39.13
C GLN A 120 -29.95 3.94 -40.04
N ARG A 121 -28.76 4.38 -39.65
CA ARG A 121 -27.89 5.24 -40.47
C ARG A 121 -27.46 4.53 -41.76
N ALA A 122 -27.11 3.24 -41.72
CA ALA A 122 -26.76 2.45 -42.88
C ALA A 122 -27.94 2.32 -43.86
N GLN A 123 -29.14 2.03 -43.36
CA GLN A 123 -30.35 1.98 -44.17
C GLN A 123 -30.68 3.33 -44.81
N ALA A 124 -30.57 4.43 -44.04
CA ALA A 124 -30.79 5.78 -44.56
C ALA A 124 -29.78 6.15 -45.67
N ARG A 125 -28.50 5.79 -45.48
CA ARG A 125 -27.44 5.95 -46.50
C ARG A 125 -27.76 5.15 -47.76
N LEU A 126 -28.19 3.89 -47.62
CA LEU A 126 -28.55 3.04 -48.76
C LEU A 126 -29.75 3.61 -49.54
N ARG A 127 -30.81 4.04 -48.84
CA ARG A 127 -31.98 4.68 -49.47
C ARG A 127 -31.59 5.93 -50.25
N ARG A 128 -30.75 6.80 -49.68
CA ARG A 128 -30.26 8.00 -50.38
C ARG A 128 -29.43 7.64 -51.62
N ALA A 129 -28.58 6.61 -51.53
CA ALA A 129 -27.79 6.15 -52.67
C ALA A 129 -28.67 5.60 -53.79
N LEU A 130 -29.70 4.81 -53.46
CA LEU A 130 -30.68 4.28 -54.41
C LEU A 130 -31.49 5.39 -55.08
N VAL A 131 -32.03 6.34 -54.30
CA VAL A 131 -32.75 7.50 -54.84
C VAL A 131 -31.86 8.29 -55.78
N ARG A 132 -30.61 8.56 -55.40
CA ARG A 132 -29.66 9.27 -56.26
C ARG A 132 -29.39 8.50 -57.56
N SER A 133 -29.14 7.19 -57.48
CA SER A 133 -28.86 6.35 -58.67
C SER A 133 -30.05 6.29 -59.62
N THR A 134 -31.25 6.10 -59.08
CA THR A 134 -32.49 6.04 -59.86
C THR A 134 -32.83 7.38 -60.49
N LEU A 135 -32.61 8.50 -59.79
CA LEU A 135 -32.78 9.84 -60.35
C LEU A 135 -31.81 10.09 -61.50
N THR A 136 -30.53 9.70 -61.33
CA THR A 136 -29.52 9.81 -62.39
C THR A 136 -29.92 8.97 -63.61
N GLU A 137 -30.29 7.70 -63.43
CA GLU A 137 -30.76 6.88 -64.54
C GLU A 137 -32.02 7.43 -65.21
N ALA A 138 -33.00 7.89 -64.42
CA ALA A 138 -34.22 8.49 -64.95
C ALA A 138 -33.90 9.75 -65.76
N SER A 139 -33.00 10.61 -65.27
CA SER A 139 -32.57 11.81 -66.01
C SER A 139 -31.85 11.46 -67.32
N LEU A 140 -31.00 10.44 -67.34
CA LEU A 140 -30.32 9.98 -68.55
C LEU A 140 -31.33 9.43 -69.57
N ARG A 141 -32.29 8.62 -69.13
CA ARG A 141 -33.37 8.11 -70.00
C ARG A 141 -34.30 9.23 -70.48
N LEU A 142 -34.57 10.24 -69.66
CA LEU A 142 -35.36 11.41 -70.05
C LEU A 142 -34.63 12.19 -71.15
N GLN A 143 -33.34 12.49 -70.94
CA GLN A 143 -32.50 13.20 -71.91
C GLN A 143 -32.41 12.46 -73.24
N ALA A 144 -32.25 11.12 -73.21
CA ALA A 144 -32.23 10.30 -74.42
C ALA A 144 -33.57 10.29 -75.20
N ARG A 145 -34.69 10.64 -74.55
CA ARG A 145 -36.03 10.69 -75.16
C ARG A 145 -36.49 12.11 -75.50
N LEU A 146 -35.70 13.15 -75.20
CA LEU A 146 -36.01 14.52 -75.59
C LEU A 146 -35.66 14.73 -77.07
N THR A 147 -36.69 14.81 -77.90
CA THR A 147 -36.62 15.24 -79.31
C THR A 147 -37.17 16.67 -79.44
N PRO A 148 -36.75 17.46 -80.46
CA PRO A 148 -37.19 18.85 -80.62
C PRO A 148 -38.71 19.03 -80.62
N ALA A 149 -39.43 18.07 -81.23
CA ALA A 149 -40.90 18.05 -81.28
C ALA A 149 -41.56 17.82 -79.91
N LYS A 150 -40.92 17.08 -79.01
CA LYS A 150 -41.47 16.80 -77.68
C LYS A 150 -41.26 17.97 -76.72
N THR A 151 -40.22 18.77 -76.95
CA THR A 151 -39.93 20.00 -76.20
C THR A 151 -40.96 21.09 -76.51
N THR A 152 -41.40 21.22 -77.77
CA THR A 152 -42.47 22.16 -78.16
C THR A 152 -43.82 21.81 -77.55
N ASP A 153 -44.19 20.51 -77.51
CA ASP A 153 -45.41 20.05 -76.82
C ASP A 153 -45.38 20.37 -75.30
N LEU A 154 -44.23 20.23 -74.65
CA LEU A 154 -44.08 20.55 -73.23
C LEU A 154 -44.11 22.06 -72.96
N LEU A 155 -43.58 22.86 -73.88
CA LEU A 155 -43.66 24.33 -73.82
C LEU A 155 -45.11 24.81 -73.95
N ASP A 156 -45.86 24.30 -74.92
CA ASP A 156 -47.28 24.62 -75.09
C ASP A 156 -48.12 24.16 -73.89
N ALA A 157 -47.87 22.96 -73.37
CA ALA A 157 -48.54 22.47 -72.16
C ALA A 157 -48.20 23.31 -70.91
N SER A 158 -46.96 23.79 -70.78
CA SER A 158 -46.55 24.66 -69.67
C SER A 158 -47.19 26.04 -69.78
N ILE A 159 -47.27 26.61 -70.99
CA ILE A 159 -47.94 27.88 -71.26
C ILE A 159 -49.45 27.75 -70.98
N CYS A 160 -50.07 26.63 -71.35
CA CYS A 160 -51.48 26.37 -71.08
C CYS A 160 -51.76 26.18 -69.57
N ALA A 161 -50.92 25.43 -68.84
CA ALA A 161 -51.04 25.28 -67.39
C ALA A 161 -50.81 26.60 -66.63
N MET A 162 -49.89 27.44 -67.09
CA MET A 162 -49.71 28.79 -66.54
C MET A 162 -50.88 29.72 -66.90
N GLY A 163 -51.46 29.57 -68.09
CA GLY A 163 -52.67 30.28 -68.52
C GLY A 163 -53.91 29.90 -67.70
N ASP A 164 -54.09 28.62 -67.39
CA ASP A 164 -55.17 28.12 -66.54
C ASP A 164 -55.01 28.58 -65.09
N ALA A 165 -53.79 28.52 -64.54
CA ALA A 165 -53.49 29.04 -63.21
C ALA A 165 -53.66 30.56 -63.11
N ALA A 166 -53.32 31.31 -64.17
CA ALA A 166 -53.56 32.76 -64.25
C ALA A 166 -55.05 33.10 -64.41
N THR A 167 -55.81 32.29 -65.15
CA THR A 167 -57.27 32.44 -65.32
C THR A 167 -58.02 32.14 -64.02
N GLN A 168 -57.50 31.23 -63.19
CA GLN A 168 -58.03 30.92 -61.87
C GLN A 168 -57.77 32.05 -60.83
N LEU A 169 -56.83 32.96 -61.11
CA LEU A 169 -56.48 34.10 -60.26
C LEU A 169 -57.12 35.43 -60.69
N LEU A 170 -57.83 35.51 -61.81
CA LEU A 170 -58.57 36.71 -62.22
C LEU A 170 -60.04 36.66 -61.72
N PRO A 171 -60.47 37.56 -60.82
CA PRO A 171 -61.84 37.61 -60.32
C PRO A 171 -62.81 38.00 -61.44
N LYS A 172 -64.00 37.38 -61.48
CA LYS A 172 -65.11 37.80 -62.33
C LYS A 172 -65.53 39.22 -61.99
N THR A 173 -65.09 40.19 -62.78
CA THR A 173 -65.69 41.52 -62.86
C THR A 173 -66.29 41.71 -64.26
N VAL A 174 -67.58 41.41 -64.39
CA VAL A 174 -68.46 42.04 -65.38
C VAL A 174 -69.83 42.16 -64.69
N GLU A 175 -70.32 43.40 -64.60
CA GLU A 175 -71.70 43.77 -64.30
C GLU A 175 -72.70 43.13 -65.28
#